data_AF-A0A5J9UMZ9-F1
#
_entry.id   AF-A0A5J9UMZ9-F1
#
_cell.length_a   1.000
_cell.length_b   1.000
_cell.length_c   1.000
_cell.angle_alpha   90.00
_cell.angle_beta   90.00
_cell.angle_gamma   90.00
#
_symmetry.space_group_name_H-M   'P 1'
#
loop_
_entity.id
_entity.type
_entity.pdbx_description
1 polymer ?
#
loop_
_entity_poly.entity_id
_entity_poly.type
_entity_poly.pdbx_seq_one_letter_code
_entity_poly.pdbx_strand_id
1 'polypeptide(L)'
;MGKQGVRAQQRRASILAIGTANPSNVVEQSTFPDFYLRVTGGDHKQDLKDKFRRVRKNVHAGEKSCIKKRHLYTDEALLTANPEMASFKGTSLDARQAIVNKKVPELGAAALKEWSRPAEDITHLIVGSTSGGSDLPGADYHLIRLLGLKHSVRRVALYYLQGRS
;
A
#
# COMPACT_ATOMS: atom_id res chain seq x y z
N MET A 1 12.75 -55.00 -22.51
CA MET A 1 13.15 -54.11 -21.40
C MET A 1 12.87 -52.67 -21.79
N GLY A 2 11.66 -52.17 -21.51
CA GLY A 2 11.28 -50.78 -21.76
C GLY A 2 11.64 -49.92 -20.55
N LYS A 3 12.55 -48.96 -20.72
CA LYS A 3 12.83 -47.95 -19.70
C LYS A 3 11.59 -47.06 -19.58
N GLN A 4 10.82 -47.21 -18.50
CA GLN A 4 9.77 -46.27 -18.15
C GLN A 4 10.41 -44.91 -17.87
N GLY A 5 10.17 -43.94 -18.75
CA GLY A 5 10.52 -42.55 -18.52
C GLY A 5 9.73 -42.05 -17.32
N VAL A 6 10.43 -41.66 -16.27
CA VAL A 6 9.85 -40.94 -15.13
C VAL A 6 9.31 -39.63 -15.68
N ARG A 7 7.99 -39.55 -15.82
CA ARG A 7 7.29 -38.32 -16.19
C ARG A 7 7.58 -37.29 -15.10
N ALA A 8 8.32 -36.23 -15.43
CA ALA A 8 8.52 -35.11 -14.54
C ALA A 8 7.15 -34.56 -14.14
N GLN A 9 6.76 -34.78 -12.89
CA GLN A 9 5.48 -34.34 -12.36
C GLN A 9 5.51 -32.82 -12.34
N GLN A 10 4.64 -32.20 -13.14
CA GLN A 10 4.59 -30.75 -13.32
C GLN A 10 4.16 -30.11 -12.00
N ARG A 11 5.15 -29.71 -11.19
CA ARG A 11 4.92 -29.09 -9.88
C ARG A 11 4.23 -27.75 -10.07
N ARG A 12 3.03 -27.60 -9.50
CA ARG A 12 2.31 -26.32 -9.47
C ARG A 12 2.98 -25.37 -8.49
N ALA A 13 2.92 -24.07 -8.76
CA ALA A 13 3.32 -23.05 -7.79
C ALA A 13 2.47 -23.18 -6.52
N SER A 14 3.07 -22.96 -5.36
CA SER A 14 2.40 -23.04 -4.05
C SER A 14 2.83 -21.86 -3.18
N ILE A 15 1.92 -21.39 -2.33
CA ILE A 15 2.19 -20.31 -1.37
C ILE A 15 2.93 -20.92 -0.18
N LEU A 16 4.11 -20.39 0.14
CA LEU A 16 4.95 -20.88 1.25
C LEU A 16 4.78 -20.06 2.53
N ALA A 17 4.48 -18.76 2.42
CA ALA A 17 4.26 -17.85 3.54
C ALA A 17 3.39 -16.67 3.09
N ILE A 18 2.66 -16.05 4.02
CA ILE A 18 1.87 -14.83 3.78
C ILE A 18 2.16 -13.86 4.92
N GLY A 19 2.96 -12.83 4.64
CA GLY A 19 3.20 -11.76 5.60
C GLY A 19 2.40 -10.50 5.30
N THR A 20 1.99 -9.78 6.35
CA THR A 20 1.30 -8.50 6.22
C THR A 20 1.95 -7.44 7.12
N ALA A 21 1.92 -6.19 6.68
CA ALA A 21 2.36 -5.05 7.47
C ALA A 21 1.42 -3.87 7.21
N ASN A 22 1.14 -3.09 8.26
CA ASN A 22 0.31 -1.91 8.20
C ASN A 22 1.01 -0.72 8.86
N PRO A 23 0.73 0.52 8.45
CA PRO A 23 1.14 1.72 9.18
C PRO A 23 0.67 1.68 10.65
N SER A 24 1.44 2.30 11.54
CA SER A 24 1.13 2.32 12.98
C SER A 24 -0.06 3.19 13.34
N ASN A 25 -0.32 4.27 12.60
CA ASN A 25 -1.44 5.16 12.86
C ASN A 25 -2.77 4.49 12.48
N VAL A 26 -3.67 4.38 13.48
CA VAL A 26 -4.97 3.75 13.37
C VAL A 26 -6.04 4.81 13.55
N VAL A 27 -6.95 4.90 12.57
CA VAL A 27 -8.11 5.78 12.63
C VAL A 27 -9.38 4.95 12.62
N GLU A 28 -10.22 5.18 13.64
CA GLU A 28 -11.52 4.54 13.75
C GLU A 28 -12.49 5.10 12.71
N GLN A 29 -13.26 4.21 12.07
CA GLN A 29 -14.21 4.61 11.04
C GLN A 29 -15.36 5.46 11.60
N SER A 30 -15.62 5.39 12.90
CA SER A 30 -16.60 6.25 13.59
C SER A 30 -16.18 7.72 13.63
N THR A 31 -14.88 8.00 13.81
CA THR A 31 -14.32 9.35 13.94
C THR A 31 -13.64 9.85 12.67
N PHE A 32 -13.48 8.99 11.67
CA PHE A 32 -12.86 9.34 10.39
C PHE A 32 -13.48 10.57 9.70
N PRO A 33 -14.82 10.77 9.65
CA PRO A 33 -15.40 11.97 9.05
C PRO A 33 -15.01 13.27 9.77
N ASP A 34 -14.92 13.23 11.10
CA ASP A 34 -14.51 14.38 11.92
C ASP A 34 -13.02 14.70 11.67
N PHE A 35 -12.16 13.68 11.70
CA PHE A 35 -10.75 13.81 11.35
C PHE A 35 -10.56 14.39 9.94
N TYR A 36 -11.24 13.82 8.94
CA TYR A 36 -11.09 14.22 7.53
C TYR A 36 -11.48 15.67 7.29
N LEU A 37 -12.62 16.13 7.84
CA LEU A 37 -13.06 17.51 7.67
C LEU A 37 -12.16 18.50 8.42
N ARG A 38 -11.69 18.13 9.61
CA ARG A 38 -10.76 18.98 10.36
C ARG A 38 -9.47 19.23 9.60
N VAL A 39 -8.81 18.16 9.14
CA VAL A 39 -7.52 18.29 8.43
C VAL A 39 -7.64 18.94 7.06
N THR A 40 -8.84 18.97 6.47
CA THR A 40 -9.10 19.62 5.16
C THR A 40 -9.76 20.99 5.28
N GLY A 41 -9.88 21.56 6.49
CA GLY A 41 -10.51 22.87 6.71
C GLY A 41 -12.02 22.90 6.43
N GLY A 42 -12.67 21.74 6.45
CA GLY A 42 -14.08 21.52 6.13
C GLY A 42 -15.03 21.52 7.34
N ASP A 43 -14.59 21.91 8.54
CA ASP A 43 -15.38 21.81 9.78
C ASP A 43 -16.73 22.56 9.74
N HIS A 44 -16.81 23.62 8.94
CA HIS A 44 -18.02 24.40 8.73
C HIS A 44 -19.07 23.69 7.84
N LYS A 45 -18.70 22.59 7.16
CA LYS A 45 -19.56 21.91 6.16
C LYS A 45 -20.37 20.77 6.78
N GLN A 46 -21.36 21.11 7.61
CA GLN A 46 -22.18 20.11 8.33
C GLN A 46 -22.93 19.15 7.40
N ASP A 47 -23.49 19.63 6.29
CA ASP A 47 -24.19 18.76 5.32
C ASP A 47 -23.28 17.71 4.70
N LEU A 48 -22.02 18.07 4.43
CA LEU A 48 -21.01 17.15 3.89
C LEU A 48 -20.63 16.12 4.95
N LYS A 49 -20.49 16.55 6.21
CA LYS A 49 -20.24 15.68 7.36
C LYS A 49 -21.31 14.62 7.52
N ASP A 50 -22.57 15.01 7.44
CA ASP A 50 -23.70 14.10 7.55
C ASP A 50 -23.80 13.17 6.35
N LYS A 51 -23.47 13.65 5.15
CA LYS A 51 -23.32 12.79 3.98
C LYS A 51 -22.22 11.75 4.17
N PHE A 52 -21.05 12.12 4.69
CA PHE A 52 -19.96 11.18 4.99
C PHE A 52 -20.39 10.11 6.01
N ARG A 53 -21.11 10.52 7.06
CA ARG A 53 -21.68 9.60 8.06
C ARG A 53 -22.74 8.66 7.46
N ARG A 54 -23.50 9.11 6.45
CA ARG A 54 -24.45 8.26 5.69
C ARG A 54 -23.74 7.29 4.76
N VAL A 55 -22.68 7.70 4.07
CA VAL A 55 -21.85 6.80 3.22
C VAL A 55 -21.25 5.66 4.07
N ARG A 56 -20.91 5.93 5.34
CA ARG A 56 -20.56 4.88 6.31
C ARG A 56 -21.66 3.82 6.48
N LYS A 57 -22.93 4.19 6.31
CA LYS A 57 -24.10 3.35 6.55
C LYS A 57 -24.67 2.66 5.31
N ASN A 58 -24.45 3.20 4.10
CA ASN A 58 -25.19 2.83 2.89
C ASN A 58 -24.29 2.55 1.67
N VAL A 59 -23.48 1.50 1.70
CA VAL A 59 -22.93 0.92 0.45
C VAL A 59 -23.91 -0.16 0.01
N HIS A 60 -24.95 0.22 -0.76
CA HIS A 60 -26.09 -0.63 -1.19
C HIS A 60 -27.02 -1.12 -0.07
N ALA A 61 -28.32 -0.83 -0.20
CA ALA A 61 -29.45 -1.50 0.47
C ALA A 61 -29.18 -2.19 1.84
N GLY A 62 -28.66 -1.46 2.83
CA GLY A 62 -28.49 -1.96 4.21
C GLY A 62 -27.07 -2.39 4.61
N GLU A 63 -26.08 -2.36 3.70
CA GLU A 63 -24.70 -2.68 4.05
C GLU A 63 -23.95 -1.41 4.48
N LYS A 64 -23.63 -1.34 5.77
CA LYS A 64 -22.64 -0.40 6.32
C LYS A 64 -21.31 -0.66 5.63
N SER A 65 -20.39 0.31 5.58
CA SER A 65 -19.07 0.17 4.93
C SER A 65 -18.19 -0.99 5.42
N CYS A 66 -18.65 -1.84 6.36
CA CYS A 66 -18.00 -2.98 7.01
C CYS A 66 -16.61 -2.72 7.60
N ILE A 67 -16.11 -1.49 7.49
CA ILE A 67 -14.83 -1.04 7.99
C ILE A 67 -15.02 -0.57 9.43
N LYS A 68 -14.27 -1.17 10.34
CA LYS A 68 -14.21 -0.75 11.75
C LYS A 68 -13.14 0.33 11.94
N LYS A 69 -11.94 0.08 11.41
CA LYS A 69 -10.76 0.93 11.51
C LYS A 69 -9.93 0.87 10.24
N ARG A 70 -9.06 1.85 10.05
CA ARG A 70 -8.08 1.90 8.95
C ARG A 70 -6.70 2.23 9.50
N HIS A 71 -5.69 1.69 8.85
CA HIS A 71 -4.30 2.05 9.08
C HIS A 71 -3.88 3.06 8.00
N LEU A 72 -3.36 4.22 8.41
CA LEU A 72 -3.00 5.30 7.51
C LEU A 72 -1.56 5.73 7.77
N TYR A 73 -0.79 6.04 6.72
CA TYR A 73 0.47 6.75 6.88
C TYR A 73 0.26 8.25 7.14
N THR A 74 -0.82 8.78 6.60
CA THR A 74 -1.20 10.18 6.77
C THR A 74 -1.78 10.40 8.17
N ASP A 75 -1.20 11.33 8.90
CA ASP A 75 -1.69 11.84 10.18
C ASP A 75 -1.82 13.38 10.13
N GLU A 76 -2.29 13.99 11.22
CA GLU A 76 -2.48 15.45 11.29
C GLU A 76 -1.13 16.19 11.20
N ALA A 77 -0.06 15.65 11.77
CA ALA A 77 1.26 16.27 11.73
C ALA A 77 1.82 16.33 10.31
N LEU A 78 1.72 15.23 9.55
CA LEU A 78 2.16 15.15 8.17
C LEU A 78 1.36 16.08 7.28
N LEU A 79 0.03 16.17 7.47
CA LEU A 79 -0.82 17.06 6.68
C LEU A 79 -0.61 18.54 7.04
N THR A 80 -0.30 18.84 8.29
CA THR A 80 0.04 20.22 8.71
C THR A 80 1.37 20.66 8.12
N ALA A 81 2.35 19.75 8.00
CA ALA A 81 3.63 20.02 7.34
C ALA A 81 3.52 20.10 5.80
N ASN A 82 2.47 19.54 5.20
CA ASN A 82 2.24 19.48 3.75
C ASN A 82 0.79 19.94 3.42
N PRO A 83 0.44 21.21 3.68
CA PRO A 83 -0.95 21.69 3.59
C PRO A 83 -1.56 21.56 2.18
N GLU A 84 -0.74 21.58 1.13
CA GLU A 84 -1.16 21.33 -0.25
C GLU A 84 -1.72 19.93 -0.47
N MET A 85 -1.33 18.95 0.36
CA MET A 85 -1.90 17.60 0.35
C MET A 85 -3.32 17.54 0.92
N ALA A 86 -3.69 18.49 1.79
CA ALA A 86 -5.03 18.60 2.37
C ALA A 86 -5.97 19.48 1.53
N SER A 87 -5.44 20.21 0.55
CA SER A 87 -6.22 21.09 -0.32
C SER A 87 -6.86 20.35 -1.49
N PHE A 88 -8.10 20.72 -1.82
CA PHE A 88 -8.77 20.21 -3.02
C PHE A 88 -8.11 20.77 -4.27
N LYS A 89 -7.65 19.88 -5.16
CA LYS A 89 -6.87 20.22 -6.37
C LYS A 89 -5.56 20.97 -6.10
N GLY A 90 -5.03 20.89 -4.88
CA GLY A 90 -3.70 21.41 -4.57
C GLY A 90 -2.61 20.68 -5.35
N THR A 91 -1.61 21.44 -5.84
CA THR A 91 -0.42 20.91 -6.49
C THR A 91 0.45 20.19 -5.47
N SER A 92 0.19 18.90 -5.28
CA SER A 92 0.75 18.09 -4.18
C SER A 92 1.45 16.82 -4.64
N LEU A 93 1.65 16.66 -5.96
CA LEU A 93 2.19 15.43 -6.53
C LEU A 93 3.61 15.13 -6.01
N ASP A 94 4.50 16.12 -6.03
CA ASP A 94 5.90 15.95 -5.64
C ASP A 94 6.04 15.59 -4.15
N ALA A 95 5.29 16.28 -3.27
CA ALA A 95 5.24 15.97 -1.84
C ALA A 95 4.72 14.55 -1.58
N ARG A 96 3.64 14.15 -2.27
CA ARG A 96 3.09 12.79 -2.17
C ARG A 96 4.10 11.74 -2.64
N GLN A 97 4.77 11.97 -3.76
CA GLN A 97 5.78 11.05 -4.29
C GLN A 97 6.95 10.89 -3.33
N ALA A 98 7.50 12.00 -2.81
CA ALA A 98 8.61 11.96 -1.84
C ALA A 98 8.29 11.11 -0.60
N ILE A 99 7.05 11.17 -0.12
CA ILE A 99 6.59 10.35 1.01
C ILE A 99 6.42 8.88 0.59
N VAL A 100 5.66 8.63 -0.49
CA VAL A 100 5.28 7.28 -0.90
C VAL A 100 6.49 6.46 -1.36
N ASN A 101 7.42 7.06 -2.10
CA ASN A 101 8.59 6.38 -2.64
C ASN A 101 9.53 5.87 -1.53
N LYS A 102 9.54 6.55 -0.38
CA LYS A 102 10.23 6.07 0.83
C LYS A 102 9.41 5.01 1.58
N LYS A 103 8.12 5.26 1.79
CA LYS A 103 7.29 4.45 2.70
C LYS A 103 6.81 3.13 2.13
N VAL A 104 6.57 3.04 0.82
CA VAL A 104 6.12 1.79 0.18
C VAL A 104 7.17 0.67 0.30
N PRO A 105 8.45 0.89 -0.03
CA PRO A 105 9.48 -0.11 0.20
C PRO A 105 9.65 -0.50 1.67
N GLU A 106 9.61 0.46 2.60
CA GLU A 106 9.70 0.20 4.05
C GLU A 106 8.56 -0.73 4.52
N LEU A 107 7.32 -0.48 4.08
CA LEU A 107 6.18 -1.31 4.45
C LEU A 107 6.26 -2.71 3.83
N GLY A 108 6.65 -2.79 2.55
CA GLY A 108 6.83 -4.06 1.86
C GLY A 108 7.89 -4.93 2.52
N ALA A 109 9.01 -4.34 2.95
CA ALA A 109 10.07 -5.05 3.67
C ALA A 109 9.59 -5.56 5.03
N ALA A 110 8.79 -4.77 5.75
CA ALA A 110 8.24 -5.16 7.05
C ALA A 110 7.28 -6.36 6.97
N ALA A 111 6.63 -6.57 5.82
CA ALA A 111 5.74 -7.71 5.61
C ALA A 111 6.49 -9.04 5.46
N LEU A 112 7.76 -9.04 5.04
CA LEU A 112 8.49 -10.27 4.74
C LEU A 112 9.01 -11.03 5.99
N LYS A 113 8.67 -10.58 7.21
CA LYS A 113 9.16 -11.15 8.47
C LYS A 113 8.78 -12.62 8.69
N GLU A 114 7.67 -13.08 8.10
CA GLU A 114 7.21 -14.47 8.24
C GLU A 114 7.94 -15.44 7.31
N TRP A 115 8.73 -14.94 6.36
CA TRP A 115 9.58 -15.78 5.53
C TRP A 115 10.64 -16.46 6.41
N SER A 116 10.47 -17.76 6.66
CA SER A 116 11.31 -18.57 7.56
C SER A 116 12.55 -19.18 6.91
N ARG A 117 12.75 -18.97 5.62
CA ARG A 117 13.93 -19.41 4.86
C ARG A 117 14.96 -18.29 4.69
N PRO A 118 16.20 -18.57 4.27
CA PRO A 118 17.16 -17.53 3.94
C PRO A 118 16.65 -16.61 2.83
N ALA A 119 16.94 -15.31 2.94
CA ALA A 119 16.65 -14.33 1.88
C ALA A 119 17.37 -14.68 0.56
N GLU A 120 18.47 -15.43 0.66
CA GLU A 120 19.24 -15.95 -0.47
C GLU A 120 18.48 -16.92 -1.39
N ASP A 121 17.42 -17.55 -0.89
CA ASP A 121 16.57 -18.46 -1.67
C ASP A 121 15.61 -17.71 -2.60
N ILE A 122 15.47 -16.39 -2.42
CA ILE A 122 14.68 -15.54 -3.31
C ILE A 122 15.38 -15.46 -4.66
N THR A 123 14.69 -15.92 -5.71
CA THR A 123 15.19 -15.84 -7.11
C THR A 123 14.46 -14.79 -7.94
N HIS A 124 13.21 -14.50 -7.59
CA HIS A 124 12.35 -13.55 -8.29
C HIS A 124 11.64 -12.66 -7.27
N LEU A 125 11.54 -11.37 -7.58
CA LEU A 125 10.80 -10.37 -6.81
C LEU A 125 9.77 -9.71 -7.72
N ILE A 126 8.49 -9.82 -7.35
CA ILE A 126 7.39 -9.17 -8.06
C ILE A 126 6.80 -8.13 -7.13
N VAL A 127 6.77 -6.86 -7.56
CA VAL A 127 6.26 -5.75 -6.76
C VAL A 127 5.11 -5.07 -7.49
N GLY A 128 3.94 -5.06 -6.86
CA GLY A 128 2.76 -4.34 -7.34
C GLY A 128 2.47 -3.14 -6.44
N SER A 129 2.27 -1.96 -7.04
CA SER A 129 1.85 -0.77 -6.30
C SER A 129 1.07 0.19 -7.18
N THR A 130 -0.02 0.75 -6.64
CA THR A 130 -0.87 1.75 -7.31
C THR A 130 -0.69 3.15 -6.77
N SER A 131 -0.13 3.29 -5.57
CA SER A 131 0.01 4.56 -4.86
C SER A 131 1.34 5.27 -5.14
N GLY A 132 2.34 4.57 -5.69
CA GLY A 132 3.67 5.08 -6.01
C GLY A 132 4.70 3.95 -6.13
N GLY A 133 5.99 4.28 -6.04
CA GLY A 133 7.06 3.30 -6.25
C GLY A 133 7.48 3.12 -7.71
N SER A 134 6.91 3.91 -8.62
CA SER A 134 7.30 4.01 -10.04
C SER A 134 8.52 4.91 -10.28
N ASP A 135 9.28 5.22 -9.23
CA ASP A 135 10.53 5.96 -9.36
C ASP A 135 11.53 5.18 -10.22
N LEU A 136 12.57 5.88 -10.67
CA LEU A 136 13.69 5.30 -11.39
C LEU A 136 14.94 5.54 -10.54
N PRO A 137 15.40 4.53 -9.77
CA PRO A 137 14.92 3.14 -9.68
C PRO A 137 13.65 2.95 -8.82
N GLY A 138 12.89 1.88 -9.11
CA GLY A 138 11.57 1.64 -8.50
C GLY A 138 11.58 1.00 -7.12
N ALA A 139 10.41 0.83 -6.53
CA ALA A 139 10.25 0.21 -5.22
C ALA A 139 10.81 -1.23 -5.15
N ASP A 140 10.82 -1.95 -6.27
CA ASP A 140 11.44 -3.27 -6.42
C ASP A 140 12.95 -3.23 -6.17
N TYR A 141 13.64 -2.20 -6.64
CA TYR A 141 15.05 -2.00 -6.38
C TYR A 141 15.32 -1.64 -4.92
N HIS A 142 14.51 -0.73 -4.37
CA HIS A 142 14.64 -0.34 -2.97
C HIS A 142 14.37 -1.51 -2.02
N LEU A 143 13.42 -2.40 -2.35
CA LEU A 143 13.16 -3.62 -1.60
C LEU A 143 14.34 -4.60 -1.62
N ILE A 144 15.00 -4.80 -2.77
CA ILE A 144 16.23 -5.62 -2.82
C ILE A 144 17.26 -5.10 -1.81
N ARG A 145 17.48 -3.78 -1.76
CA ARG A 145 18.44 -3.16 -0.84
C ARG A 145 18.03 -3.31 0.62
N LEU A 146 16.76 -3.03 0.94
CA LEU A 146 16.25 -3.09 2.31
C LEU A 146 16.26 -4.52 2.88
N LEU A 147 15.99 -5.51 2.03
CA LEU A 147 15.93 -6.92 2.42
C LEU A 147 17.27 -7.65 2.28
N GLY A 148 18.31 -6.98 1.78
CA GLY A 148 19.62 -7.60 1.54
C GLY A 148 19.59 -8.74 0.52
N LEU A 149 18.72 -8.65 -0.50
CA LEU A 149 18.59 -9.69 -1.51
C LEU A 149 19.79 -9.69 -2.47
N LYS A 150 20.07 -10.84 -3.08
CA LYS A 150 21.12 -10.97 -4.11
C LYS A 150 20.83 -10.04 -5.29
N HIS A 151 21.88 -9.42 -5.84
CA HIS A 151 21.77 -8.59 -7.05
C HIS A 151 21.30 -9.35 -8.29
N SER A 152 21.43 -10.69 -8.30
CA SER A 152 20.96 -11.57 -9.37
C SER A 152 19.45 -11.85 -9.36
N VAL A 153 18.72 -11.35 -8.35
CA VAL A 153 17.26 -11.52 -8.27
C VAL A 153 16.58 -10.86 -9.46
N ARG A 154 15.74 -11.62 -10.15
CA ARG A 154 14.96 -11.12 -11.29
C ARG A 154 13.77 -10.32 -10.78
N ARG A 155 13.66 -9.07 -11.23
CA ARG A 155 12.63 -8.13 -10.77
C ARG A 155 11.54 -7.97 -11.82
N VAL A 156 10.28 -7.96 -11.38
CA VAL A 156 9.13 -7.54 -12.17
C VAL A 156 8.38 -6.48 -11.38
N ALA A 157 8.24 -5.30 -11.97
CA ALA A 157 7.59 -4.16 -11.35
C ALA A 157 6.26 -3.87 -12.05
N LEU A 158 5.16 -3.88 -11.30
CA LEU A 158 3.80 -3.62 -11.76
C LEU A 158 3.31 -2.33 -11.12
N TYR A 159 3.62 -1.20 -11.75
CA TYR A 159 3.22 0.12 -11.26
C TYR A 159 2.09 0.71 -12.09
N TYR A 160 1.06 1.21 -11.40
CA TYR A 160 0.07 2.05 -12.04
C TYR A 160 0.60 3.47 -12.16
N LEU A 161 0.87 3.91 -13.38
CA LEU A 161 1.25 5.29 -13.66
C LEU A 161 -0.02 6.14 -13.64
N GLN A 162 -0.16 7.05 -12.67
CA GLN A 162 -1.18 8.08 -12.75
C GLN A 162 -0.83 9.01 -13.93
N GLY A 163 -1.59 8.90 -15.01
CA GLY A 163 -1.47 9.82 -16.15
C GLY A 163 -1.72 11.26 -15.70
N ARG A 164 -0.90 12.19 -16.21
CA ARG A 164 -1.14 13.63 -16.08
C ARG A 164 -2.36 13.96 -16.93
N SER A 165 -3.51 14.16 -16.30
CA SER A 165 -4.69 14.78 -16.92
C SER A 165 -4.60 16.29 -16.82
#